data_AF-A0A3M2F2F4-F1
#
_entry.id   AF-A0A3M2F2F4-F1
#
_cell.length_a   1.000
_cell.length_b   1.000
_cell.length_c   1.000
_cell.angle_alpha   90.00
_cell.angle_beta   90.00
_cell.angle_gamma   90.00
#
_symmetry.space_group_name_H-M   'P 1'
#
loop_
_entity.id
_entity.type
_entity.pdbx_description
1 polymer ?
#
loop_
_entity_poly.entity_id
_entity_poly.type
_entity_poly.pdbx_seq_one_letter_code
_entity_poly.pdbx_strand_id
1 'polypeptide(L)'
;MFREGTEGGTAGHGGTGENDRLTAEGYPVTAAEPDALARGVLGEERRKAVHEWGLAVGLVRVLQEEAWKSGAARIKEVRLRLGSLSGVSPEAFRFGFQAAARGTVIDPDALVIEEVTARSRCQDCGMVFDDRDGTAFCPNCGSVWKELVEGREMVTESFVMEEANV
;
A
#
# COMPACT_ATOMS: atom_id res chain seq x y z
N MET A 1 -7.50 -25.22 -72.80
CA MET A 1 -7.89 -26.42 -72.02
C MET A 1 -8.52 -25.90 -70.73
N PHE A 2 -9.86 -26.03 -70.63
CA PHE A 2 -10.79 -25.75 -69.50
C PHE A 2 -10.84 -24.29 -68.97
N ARG A 3 -11.86 -23.48 -69.35
CA ARG A 3 -13.30 -23.40 -68.94
C ARG A 3 -13.47 -22.75 -67.56
N GLU A 4 -14.00 -21.51 -67.53
CA GLU A 4 -15.38 -21.11 -67.12
C GLU A 4 -15.43 -20.76 -65.62
N GLY A 5 -16.13 -19.75 -65.09
CA GLY A 5 -17.13 -18.78 -65.58
C GLY A 5 -17.22 -17.61 -64.57
N THR A 6 -17.71 -16.41 -64.94
CA THR A 6 -19.12 -15.92 -64.73
C THR A 6 -19.51 -15.92 -63.24
N GLU A 7 -20.00 -14.90 -62.55
CA GLU A 7 -20.69 -13.60 -62.74
C GLU A 7 -20.50 -12.87 -61.37
N GLY A 8 -20.55 -11.56 -61.16
CA GLY A 8 -21.54 -10.56 -61.56
C GLY A 8 -22.13 -9.90 -60.29
N GLY A 9 -22.06 -8.57 -60.20
CA GLY A 9 -22.86 -7.71 -59.29
C GLY A 9 -22.51 -7.79 -57.79
N THR A 10 -22.60 -6.74 -56.97
CA THR A 10 -23.41 -5.53 -57.04
C THR A 10 -22.81 -4.44 -56.12
N ALA A 11 -23.24 -3.21 -56.38
CA ALA A 11 -22.89 -1.98 -55.69
C ALA A 11 -23.22 -1.98 -54.18
N GLY A 12 -22.55 -1.11 -53.41
CA GLY A 12 -22.96 -0.92 -52.03
C GLY A 12 -22.14 0.05 -51.19
N HIS A 13 -22.38 1.35 -51.40
CA HIS A 13 -22.42 2.42 -50.40
C HIS A 13 -21.16 2.80 -49.61
N GLY A 14 -20.92 4.11 -49.61
CA GLY A 14 -19.81 4.76 -48.93
C GLY A 14 -19.96 4.81 -47.40
N GLY A 15 -18.84 5.14 -46.79
CA GLY A 15 -18.70 5.49 -45.39
C GLY A 15 -17.31 6.07 -45.22
N THR A 16 -17.26 7.34 -44.87
CA THR A 16 -16.06 8.15 -44.61
C THR A 16 -15.21 7.50 -43.52
N GLY A 17 -14.09 6.88 -43.90
CA GLY A 17 -13.08 6.35 -42.96
C GLY A 17 -12.07 7.44 -42.61
N GLU A 18 -12.36 8.17 -41.53
CA GLU A 18 -11.45 9.15 -40.94
C GLU A 18 -10.38 8.43 -40.10
N ASN A 19 -9.12 8.53 -40.55
CA ASN A 19 -7.87 8.38 -39.79
C ASN A 19 -7.68 7.18 -38.84
N ASP A 20 -7.43 5.98 -39.39
CA ASP A 20 -6.67 4.94 -38.69
C ASP A 20 -5.17 5.09 -39.00
N ARG A 21 -4.45 5.78 -38.13
CA ARG A 21 -2.97 5.72 -38.12
C ARG A 21 -2.53 4.61 -37.18
N LEU A 22 -2.17 3.45 -37.75
CA LEU A 22 -1.55 2.33 -37.03
C LEU A 22 -0.06 2.61 -36.78
N THR A 23 0.47 2.21 -35.61
CA THR A 23 1.93 2.18 -35.38
C THR A 23 2.57 1.03 -36.17
N ALA A 24 3.92 1.03 -36.30
CA ALA A 24 4.67 0.00 -37.03
C ALA A 24 4.46 -1.45 -36.51
N GLU A 25 3.83 -1.61 -35.33
CA GLU A 25 3.53 -2.90 -34.68
C GLU A 25 2.03 -3.24 -34.68
N GLY A 26 1.19 -2.47 -35.37
CA GLY A 26 -0.23 -2.80 -35.58
C GLY A 26 -1.14 -2.64 -34.36
N TYR A 27 -0.70 -1.93 -33.31
CA TYR A 27 -1.55 -1.59 -32.16
C TYR A 27 -2.28 -0.26 -32.38
N PRO A 28 -3.58 -0.16 -32.03
CA PRO A 28 -4.30 1.11 -32.09
C PRO A 28 -3.67 2.11 -31.12
N VAL A 29 -3.32 3.31 -31.61
CA VAL A 29 -3.04 4.48 -30.77
C VAL A 29 -4.36 4.96 -30.22
N THR A 30 -4.84 4.33 -29.15
CA THR A 30 -5.89 4.95 -28.34
C THR A 30 -5.24 6.14 -27.63
N ALA A 31 -5.72 7.34 -27.94
CA ALA A 31 -5.53 8.47 -27.02
C ALA A 31 -6.06 7.98 -25.67
N ALA A 32 -5.17 7.79 -24.69
CA ALA A 32 -5.56 7.36 -23.36
C ALA A 32 -6.65 8.31 -22.86
N GLU A 33 -7.87 7.79 -22.69
CA GLU A 33 -8.97 8.59 -22.17
C GLU A 33 -8.58 9.07 -20.75
N PRO A 34 -8.73 10.37 -20.44
CA PRO A 34 -8.27 10.94 -19.17
C PRO A 34 -8.84 10.23 -17.92
N ASP A 35 -9.95 9.51 -18.06
CA ASP A 35 -10.59 8.75 -16.98
C ASP A 35 -9.89 7.42 -16.60
N ALA A 36 -9.09 6.83 -17.50
CA ALA A 36 -8.44 5.54 -17.22
C ALA A 36 -7.37 5.67 -16.11
N LEU A 37 -6.68 6.82 -16.06
CA LEU A 37 -5.66 7.10 -15.04
C LEU A 37 -6.29 7.32 -13.65
N ALA A 38 -7.44 7.99 -13.58
CA ALA A 38 -8.14 8.26 -12.32
C ALA A 38 -8.68 6.99 -11.65
N ARG A 39 -9.17 6.01 -12.43
CA ARG A 39 -9.66 4.72 -11.90
C ARG A 39 -8.54 3.88 -11.27
N GLY A 40 -7.32 3.97 -11.79
CA GLY A 40 -6.16 3.25 -11.25
C GLY A 40 -5.70 3.79 -9.89
N VAL A 41 -5.60 5.12 -9.77
CA VAL A 41 -5.15 5.78 -8.53
C VAL A 41 -6.16 5.61 -7.39
N LEU A 42 -7.47 5.77 -7.66
CA LEU A 42 -8.52 5.58 -6.65
C LEU A 42 -8.62 4.11 -6.19
N GLY A 43 -8.30 3.15 -7.06
CA GLY A 43 -8.30 1.72 -6.73
C GLY A 43 -7.19 1.32 -5.76
N GLU A 44 -5.97 1.85 -5.95
CA GLU A 44 -4.84 1.61 -5.05
C GLU A 44 -5.07 2.22 -3.66
N GLU A 45 -5.49 3.48 -3.60
CA GLU A 45 -5.73 4.19 -2.34
C GLU A 45 -6.89 3.54 -1.55
N ARG A 46 -7.93 3.08 -2.23
CA ARG A 46 -9.02 2.30 -1.60
C ARG A 46 -8.52 0.96 -1.05
N ARG A 47 -7.61 0.27 -1.76
CA ARG A 47 -7.03 -1.00 -1.32
C ARG A 47 -6.16 -0.82 -0.08
N LYS A 48 -5.33 0.22 -0.06
CA LYS A 48 -4.56 0.63 1.12
C LYS A 48 -5.51 0.87 2.29
N ALA A 49 -6.48 1.78 2.15
CA ALA A 49 -7.41 2.11 3.23
C ALA A 49 -8.12 0.87 3.83
N VAL A 50 -8.50 -0.12 3.01
CA VAL A 50 -9.07 -1.40 3.49
C VAL A 50 -8.03 -2.25 4.22
N HIS A 51 -6.81 -2.32 3.71
CA HIS A 51 -5.69 -3.03 4.34
C HIS A 51 -5.34 -2.42 5.70
N GLU A 52 -5.11 -1.10 5.77
CA GLU A 52 -4.77 -0.45 7.04
C GLU A 52 -5.91 -0.46 8.05
N TRP A 53 -7.17 -0.33 7.59
CA TRP A 53 -8.33 -0.50 8.46
C TRP A 53 -8.36 -1.88 9.12
N GLY A 54 -8.12 -2.94 8.34
CA GLY A 54 -8.07 -4.30 8.85
C GLY A 54 -6.99 -4.47 9.93
N LEU A 55 -5.81 -3.90 9.71
CA LEU A 55 -4.71 -3.92 10.66
C LEU A 55 -5.05 -3.16 11.96
N ALA A 56 -5.63 -1.97 11.84
CA ALA A 56 -6.02 -1.15 12.98
C ALA A 56 -7.12 -1.81 13.82
N VAL A 57 -8.16 -2.36 13.17
CA VAL A 57 -9.21 -3.13 13.86
C VAL A 57 -8.62 -4.36 14.55
N GLY A 58 -7.68 -5.05 13.91
CA GLY A 58 -6.97 -6.18 14.52
C GLY A 58 -6.25 -5.79 15.81
N LEU A 59 -5.49 -4.69 15.78
CA LEU A 59 -4.81 -4.17 16.96
C LEU A 59 -5.78 -3.81 18.09
N VAL A 60 -6.84 -3.06 17.77
CA VAL A 60 -7.86 -2.66 18.77
C VAL A 60 -8.53 -3.87 19.41
N ARG A 61 -8.77 -4.95 18.65
CA ARG A 61 -9.31 -6.20 19.21
C ARG A 61 -8.37 -6.84 20.21
N VAL A 62 -7.10 -7.01 19.85
CA VAL A 62 -6.07 -7.59 20.75
C VAL A 62 -5.96 -6.78 22.03
N LEU A 63 -5.89 -5.44 21.92
CA LEU A 63 -5.79 -4.56 23.08
C LEU A 63 -7.03 -4.62 23.98
N GLN A 64 -8.23 -4.73 23.42
CA GLN A 64 -9.46 -4.91 24.21
C GLN A 64 -9.47 -6.25 24.95
N GLU A 65 -9.02 -7.33 24.31
CA GLU A 65 -8.91 -8.63 24.97
C GLU A 65 -7.95 -8.56 26.16
N GLU A 66 -6.81 -7.89 26.03
CA GLU A 66 -5.86 -7.68 27.13
C GLU A 66 -6.41 -6.76 28.23
N ALA A 67 -7.15 -5.70 27.88
CA ALA A 67 -7.83 -4.84 28.86
C ALA A 67 -8.88 -5.62 29.66
N TRP A 68 -9.64 -6.48 28.99
CA TRP A 68 -10.65 -7.31 29.64
C TRP A 68 -10.03 -8.32 30.62
N LYS A 69 -8.93 -8.99 30.22
CA LYS A 69 -8.20 -9.93 31.08
C LYS A 69 -7.62 -9.27 32.33
N SER A 70 -7.17 -8.04 32.21
CA SER A 70 -6.55 -7.27 33.30
C SER A 70 -7.57 -6.51 34.16
N GLY A 71 -8.85 -6.45 33.76
CA GLY A 71 -9.85 -5.62 34.43
C GLY A 71 -9.56 -4.12 34.31
N ALA A 72 -8.76 -3.71 33.31
CA ALA A 72 -8.42 -2.31 33.09
C ALA A 72 -9.68 -1.51 32.74
N ALA A 73 -9.83 -0.34 33.35
CA ALA A 73 -10.90 0.60 33.01
C ALA A 73 -10.62 1.31 31.69
N ARG A 74 -9.33 1.52 31.36
CA ARG A 74 -8.92 2.28 30.19
C ARG A 74 -7.53 1.89 29.69
N ILE A 75 -7.32 1.97 28.37
CA ILE A 75 -5.99 2.05 27.76
C ILE A 75 -5.76 3.48 27.30
N LYS A 76 -4.70 4.14 27.81
CA LYS A 76 -4.41 5.56 27.55
C LYS A 76 -3.24 5.81 26.61
N GLU A 77 -2.40 4.82 26.40
CA GLU A 77 -1.27 4.92 25.47
C GLU A 77 -1.01 3.57 24.81
N VAL A 78 -0.72 3.59 23.51
CA VAL A 78 -0.31 2.43 22.70
C VAL A 78 0.86 2.88 21.84
N ARG A 79 2.05 2.31 22.03
CA ARG A 79 3.24 2.57 21.23
C ARG A 79 3.37 1.56 20.11
N LEU A 80 3.36 2.04 18.87
CA LEU A 80 3.50 1.23 17.67
C LEU A 80 4.76 1.67 16.92
N ARG A 81 5.64 0.72 16.61
CA ARG A 81 6.77 0.96 15.71
C ARG A 81 6.38 0.58 14.29
N LEU A 82 6.51 1.53 13.37
CA LEU A 82 6.11 1.38 11.98
C LEU A 82 7.29 1.69 11.06
N GLY A 83 7.76 0.70 10.31
CA GLY A 83 8.89 0.84 9.40
C GLY A 83 8.52 1.53 8.09
N SER A 84 9.43 2.32 7.52
CA SER A 84 9.19 3.03 6.25
C SER A 84 8.94 2.11 5.04
N LEU A 85 9.39 0.86 5.12
CA LEU A 85 9.18 -0.20 4.13
C LEU A 85 8.18 -1.27 4.60
N SER A 86 7.39 -1.00 5.65
CA SER A 86 6.31 -1.88 6.09
C SER A 86 5.16 -1.97 5.09
N GLY A 87 5.04 -0.97 4.20
CA GLY A 87 3.91 -0.84 3.28
C GLY A 87 2.64 -0.27 3.91
N VAL A 88 2.72 0.18 5.18
CA VAL A 88 1.59 0.76 5.92
C VAL A 88 1.74 2.27 5.97
N SER A 89 0.67 3.00 5.65
CA SER A 89 0.62 4.45 5.86
C SER A 89 0.37 4.77 7.35
N PRO A 90 1.26 5.52 8.04
CA PRO A 90 1.04 5.92 9.42
C PRO A 90 -0.27 6.71 9.60
N GLU A 91 -0.58 7.59 8.66
CA GLU A 91 -1.76 8.46 8.71
C GLU A 91 -3.05 7.66 8.54
N ALA A 92 -3.10 6.75 7.55
CA ALA A 92 -4.25 5.88 7.33
C ALA A 92 -4.46 4.94 8.53
N PHE A 93 -3.37 4.40 9.10
CA PHE A 93 -3.43 3.56 10.28
C PHE A 93 -3.95 4.32 11.50
N ARG A 94 -3.48 5.55 11.75
CA ARG A 94 -4.01 6.41 12.84
C ARG A 94 -5.51 6.64 12.70
N PHE A 95 -5.96 6.99 11.49
CA PHE A 95 -7.38 7.20 11.22
C PHE A 95 -8.20 5.92 11.49
N GLY A 96 -7.73 4.78 10.98
CA GLY A 96 -8.35 3.48 11.22
C GLY A 96 -8.41 3.12 12.70
N PHE A 97 -7.32 3.37 13.44
CA PHE A 97 -7.24 3.11 14.88
C PHE A 97 -8.22 3.98 15.65
N GLN A 98 -8.21 5.29 15.43
CA GLN A 98 -9.11 6.24 16.09
C GLN A 98 -10.57 5.85 15.90
N ALA A 99 -10.95 5.46 14.69
CA ALA A 99 -12.31 5.04 14.39
C ALA A 99 -12.66 3.68 15.01
N ALA A 100 -11.75 2.71 14.97
CA ALA A 100 -11.95 1.39 15.57
C ALA A 100 -12.01 1.43 17.12
N ALA A 101 -11.27 2.35 17.75
CA ALA A 101 -11.23 2.52 19.20
C ALA A 101 -12.51 3.17 19.77
N ARG A 102 -13.33 3.85 18.96
CA ARG A 102 -14.57 4.48 19.44
C ARG A 102 -15.52 3.45 20.03
N GLY A 103 -16.02 3.73 21.23
CA GLY A 103 -16.93 2.84 21.94
C GLY A 103 -16.24 1.66 22.64
N THR A 104 -14.90 1.68 22.71
CA THR A 104 -14.10 0.70 23.47
C THR A 104 -13.51 1.34 24.73
N VAL A 105 -12.82 0.56 25.57
CA VAL A 105 -12.04 1.05 26.72
C VAL A 105 -10.72 1.75 26.30
N ILE A 106 -10.40 1.75 25.01
CA ILE A 106 -9.19 2.35 24.47
C ILE A 106 -9.49 3.80 24.09
N ASP A 107 -8.66 4.73 24.55
CA ASP A 107 -8.75 6.11 24.10
C ASP A 107 -8.42 6.20 22.59
N PRO A 108 -9.29 6.80 21.75
CA PRO A 108 -9.00 7.02 20.34
C PRO A 108 -7.66 7.72 20.08
N ASP A 109 -7.21 8.59 20.99
CA ASP A 109 -5.96 9.34 20.86
C ASP A 109 -4.77 8.68 21.59
N ALA A 110 -4.93 7.45 22.09
CA ALA A 110 -3.86 6.70 22.75
C ALA A 110 -2.68 6.32 21.82
N LEU A 111 -2.86 6.35 20.50
CA LEU A 111 -1.88 5.80 19.57
C LEU A 111 -0.69 6.74 19.35
N VAL A 112 0.49 6.27 19.74
CA VAL A 112 1.79 6.87 19.47
C VAL A 112 2.51 6.00 18.45
N ILE A 113 2.72 6.52 17.24
CA ILE A 113 3.52 5.83 16.20
C ILE A 113 4.94 6.39 16.22
N GLU A 114 5.91 5.50 16.36
CA GLU A 114 7.33 5.73 16.08
C GLU A 114 7.64 5.21 14.67
N GLU A 115 8.06 6.11 13.79
CA GLU A 115 8.46 5.75 12.43
C GLU A 115 9.92 5.29 12.40
N VAL A 116 10.14 4.05 11.96
CA VAL A 116 11.47 3.44 11.87
C VAL A 116 11.98 3.59 10.44
N THR A 117 13.02 4.38 10.28
CA THR A 117 13.67 4.55 8.96
C THR A 117 14.33 3.26 8.54
N ALA A 118 14.09 2.83 7.30
CA ALA A 118 14.73 1.66 6.74
C ALA A 118 16.25 1.79 6.67
N ARG A 119 16.93 0.74 7.11
CA ARG A 119 18.39 0.61 7.04
C ARG A 119 18.77 -0.72 6.42
N SER A 120 19.80 -0.69 5.60
CA SER A 120 20.34 -1.86 4.92
C SER A 120 21.81 -2.07 5.28
N ARG A 121 22.21 -3.32 5.39
CA ARG A 121 23.59 -3.76 5.55
C ARG A 121 24.13 -4.24 4.21
N CYS A 122 25.23 -3.66 3.74
CA CYS A 122 25.91 -4.14 2.55
C CYS A 122 26.50 -5.55 2.80
N GLN A 123 26.27 -6.47 1.87
CA GLN A 123 26.79 -7.84 1.98
C GLN A 123 28.28 -7.93 1.61
N ASP A 124 28.81 -6.98 0.84
CA ASP A 124 30.20 -6.98 0.40
C ASP A 124 31.16 -6.30 1.39
N CYS A 125 30.74 -5.19 2.01
CA CYS A 125 31.60 -4.42 2.93
C CYS A 125 31.08 -4.32 4.36
N GLY A 126 29.88 -4.83 4.64
CA GLY A 126 29.29 -4.85 6.00
C GLY A 126 28.75 -3.50 6.50
N MET A 127 28.90 -2.40 5.74
CA MET A 127 28.40 -1.10 6.16
C MET A 127 26.87 -1.10 6.30
N VAL A 128 26.36 -0.56 7.41
CA VAL A 128 24.94 -0.26 7.60
C VAL A 128 24.68 1.19 7.20
N PHE A 129 23.65 1.42 6.39
CA PHE A 129 23.31 2.74 5.86
C PHE A 129 21.80 2.91 5.72
N ASP A 130 21.36 4.17 5.67
CA ASP A 130 19.96 4.52 5.43
C ASP A 130 19.54 4.09 4.02
N ASP A 131 18.43 3.37 3.94
CA ASP A 131 17.88 2.81 2.71
C ASP A 131 16.37 3.00 2.70
N ARG A 132 15.96 4.27 2.85
CA ARG A 132 14.57 4.72 3.11
C ARG A 132 13.54 4.01 2.23
N ASP A 133 13.86 3.89 0.95
CA ASP A 133 12.99 3.37 -0.10
C ASP A 133 13.45 1.99 -0.63
N GLY A 134 14.46 1.38 -0.01
CA GLY A 134 15.00 0.08 -0.41
C GLY A 134 15.85 0.09 -1.69
N THR A 135 16.10 1.26 -2.29
CA THR A 135 16.76 1.42 -3.60
C THR A 135 18.19 1.96 -3.52
N ALA A 136 18.68 2.34 -2.34
CA ALA A 136 19.99 2.96 -2.20
C ALA A 136 21.14 1.97 -2.47
N PHE A 137 22.17 2.42 -3.18
CA PHE A 137 23.42 1.66 -3.28
C PHE A 137 24.28 1.87 -2.05
N CYS A 138 25.17 0.91 -1.75
CA CYS A 138 26.09 1.08 -0.63
C CYS A 138 26.97 2.33 -0.83
N PRO A 139 26.96 3.31 0.09
CA PRO A 139 27.71 4.55 -0.08
C PRO A 139 29.23 4.36 0.05
N ASN A 140 29.68 3.23 0.62
CA ASN A 140 31.10 2.93 0.81
C ASN A 140 31.73 2.20 -0.39
N CYS A 141 31.07 1.18 -0.94
CA CYS A 141 31.64 0.36 -2.02
C CYS A 141 30.84 0.35 -3.33
N GLY A 142 29.67 1.01 -3.37
CA GLY A 142 28.81 1.04 -4.55
C GLY A 142 28.03 -0.25 -4.82
N SER A 143 28.14 -1.26 -3.95
CA SER A 143 27.43 -2.53 -4.12
C SER A 143 25.91 -2.38 -4.08
N VAL A 144 25.24 -3.23 -4.86
CA VAL A 144 23.79 -3.43 -4.87
C VAL A 144 23.36 -4.55 -3.92
N TRP A 145 24.29 -5.41 -3.50
CA TRP A 145 24.02 -6.55 -2.63
C TRP A 145 23.94 -6.08 -1.18
N LYS A 146 22.72 -6.13 -0.64
CA LYS A 146 22.40 -5.63 0.69
C LYS A 146 21.27 -6.45 1.30
N GLU A 147 21.25 -6.48 2.62
CA GLU A 147 20.20 -7.06 3.43
C GLU A 147 19.52 -5.95 4.22
N LEU A 148 18.19 -5.92 4.19
CA LEU A 148 17.44 -4.98 5.01
C LEU A 148 17.50 -5.43 6.48
N VAL A 149 17.97 -4.55 7.36
CA VAL A 149 18.11 -4.85 8.79
C VAL A 149 17.05 -4.17 9.65
N GLU A 150 16.49 -3.05 9.20
CA GLU A 150 15.39 -2.30 9.84
C GLU A 150 14.51 -1.65 8.78
N GLY A 151 13.29 -1.26 9.15
CA GLY A 151 12.34 -0.57 8.28
C GLY A 151 11.13 -1.41 7.87
N ARG A 152 10.98 -2.63 8.38
CA ARG A 152 9.82 -3.51 8.13
C ARG A 152 8.90 -3.64 9.35
N GLU A 153 9.09 -2.80 10.35
CA GLU A 153 8.41 -2.91 11.62
C GLU A 153 6.90 -2.66 11.45
N MET A 154 6.11 -3.51 12.09
CA MET A 154 4.71 -3.27 12.37
C MET A 154 4.44 -3.94 13.72
N VAL A 155 4.97 -3.34 14.78
CA VAL A 155 5.08 -4.00 16.08
C VAL A 155 4.53 -3.10 17.16
N THR A 156 3.58 -3.63 17.94
CA THR A 156 3.15 -2.99 19.19
C THR A 156 4.27 -3.15 20.21
N GLU A 157 4.92 -2.05 20.56
CA GLU A 157 6.05 -2.04 21.50
C GLU A 157 5.56 -2.10 22.95
N SER A 158 4.55 -1.30 23.29
CA SER A 158 4.00 -1.23 24.64
C SER A 158 2.62 -0.57 24.64
N PHE A 159 1.89 -0.72 25.74
CA PHE A 159 0.65 0.01 26.01
C PHE A 159 0.48 0.24 27.52
N VAL A 160 -0.21 1.31 27.89
CA VAL A 160 -0.43 1.71 29.27
C VAL A 160 -1.89 1.59 29.63
N MET A 161 -2.18 0.78 30.65
CA MET A 161 -3.50 0.56 31.22
C MET A 161 -3.69 1.37 32.50
N GLU A 162 -4.94 1.74 32.75
CA GLU A 162 -5.39 2.35 33.99
C GLU A 162 -6.41 1.42 34.65
N GLU A 163 -6.17 1.11 35.92
CA GLU A 163 -7.06 0.26 36.73
C GLU A 163 -8.35 1.01 37.08
N ALA A 164 -9.44 0.27 37.20
CA ALA A 164 -10.66 0.81 37.77
C ALA A 164 -10.41 1.13 39.25
N ASN A 165 -10.52 2.40 39.63
CA ASN A 165 -10.45 2.80 41.03
C ASN A 165 -11.78 2.43 41.72
N VAL A 166 -11.93 1.14 42.06
CA VAL A 166 -13.07 0.57 42.79
C VAL A 166 -12.99 0.92 44.28
#